data_AF-A0A5J4X7Y2-F1
#
_entry.id   AF-A0A5J4X7Y2-F1
#
_cell.length_a   1.000
_cell.length_b   1.000
_cell.length_c   1.000
_cell.angle_alpha   90.00
_cell.angle_beta   90.00
_cell.angle_gamma   90.00
#
_symmetry.space_group_name_H-M   'P 1'
#
loop_
_entity.id
_entity.type
_entity.pdbx_description
1 polymer ?
#
loop_
_entity_poly.entity_id
_entity_poly.type
_entity_poly.pdbx_seq_one_letter_code
_entity_poly.pdbx_strand_id
1 'polypeptide(L)'
;MISADGNTLNFYSKMNSGNIQINLSATEYDDGLRILRTIESTGGSSIFLGCSRTSTVGTIDNQWQIFTPPSSYSINPLGLNISLSADQGDTARGLQNSADGNTLTFNGGTL
;
A
#
# COMPACT_ATOMS: atom_id res chain seq x y z
N MET A 1 18.52 -4.84 -17.98
CA MET A 1 19.76 -4.07 -18.30
C MET A 1 19.96 -3.06 -17.19
N ILE A 2 21.19 -2.90 -16.69
CA ILE A 2 21.53 -1.85 -15.72
C ILE A 2 21.71 -0.54 -16.52
N SER A 3 21.19 0.56 -16.02
CA SER A 3 21.40 1.90 -16.60
C SER A 3 22.87 2.29 -16.56
N ALA A 4 23.26 3.22 -17.43
CA ALA A 4 24.67 3.65 -17.56
C ALA A 4 25.24 4.27 -16.27
N ASP A 5 24.39 4.82 -15.41
CA ASP A 5 24.75 5.37 -14.09
C ASP A 5 24.77 4.32 -12.97
N GLY A 6 24.42 3.05 -13.26
CA GLY A 6 24.38 1.98 -12.28
C GLY A 6 23.17 1.97 -11.34
N ASN A 7 22.30 2.98 -11.42
CA ASN A 7 21.24 3.21 -10.41
C ASN A 7 19.92 2.49 -10.71
N THR A 8 19.69 2.10 -11.95
CA THR A 8 18.43 1.50 -12.39
C THR A 8 18.69 0.11 -12.98
N LEU A 9 18.10 -0.92 -12.39
CA LEU A 9 18.09 -2.27 -12.98
C LEU A 9 16.66 -2.64 -13.39
N ASN A 10 16.43 -2.68 -14.71
CA ASN A 10 15.13 -3.07 -15.25
C ASN A 10 15.04 -4.59 -15.50
N PHE A 11 14.02 -5.22 -14.93
CA PHE A 11 13.64 -6.62 -15.20
C PHE A 11 12.35 -6.65 -16.02
N TYR A 12 12.43 -7.07 -17.28
CA TYR A 12 11.29 -7.14 -18.20
C TYR A 12 10.57 -8.50 -18.19
N SER A 13 10.86 -9.35 -17.21
CA SER A 13 10.35 -10.73 -17.10
C SER A 13 10.35 -11.18 -15.63
N LYS A 14 9.85 -12.38 -15.34
CA LYS A 14 9.78 -12.93 -13.97
C LYS A 14 11.18 -13.07 -13.35
N MET A 15 11.39 -12.42 -12.21
CA MET A 15 12.54 -12.68 -11.33
C MET A 15 12.16 -13.77 -10.33
N ASN A 16 12.95 -14.84 -10.23
CA ASN A 16 12.82 -15.83 -9.17
C ASN A 16 13.98 -15.63 -8.20
N SER A 17 13.68 -15.19 -6.98
CA SER A 17 14.65 -14.91 -5.93
C SER A 17 14.15 -15.52 -4.63
N GLY A 18 15.08 -15.81 -3.71
CA GLY A 18 14.74 -16.02 -2.30
C GLY A 18 14.36 -14.68 -1.65
N ASN A 19 14.79 -14.46 -0.42
CA ASN A 19 14.55 -13.19 0.26
C ASN A 19 15.26 -12.06 -0.49
N ILE A 20 14.51 -11.03 -0.89
CA ILE A 20 15.06 -9.79 -1.43
C ILE A 20 15.13 -8.78 -0.28
N GLN A 21 16.33 -8.27 -0.04
CA GLN A 21 16.56 -7.21 0.93
C GLN A 21 16.89 -5.92 0.19
N ILE A 22 16.21 -4.83 0.56
CA ILE A 22 16.52 -3.48 0.07
C ILE A 22 17.54 -2.88 1.04
N ASN A 23 18.77 -2.65 0.57
CA ASN A 23 19.85 -2.02 1.35
C ASN A 23 20.16 -0.65 0.73
N LEU A 24 20.00 0.42 1.51
CA LEU A 24 20.25 1.79 1.01
C LEU A 24 21.66 2.26 1.34
N SER A 25 22.16 3.24 0.59
CA SER A 25 23.55 3.72 0.68
C SER A 25 23.70 5.24 0.75
N ALA A 26 22.64 6.00 1.04
CA ALA A 26 22.67 7.48 1.07
C ALA A 26 22.00 8.02 2.34
N THR A 27 21.83 9.35 2.42
CA THR A 27 21.68 10.14 3.68
C THR A 27 20.32 10.85 3.88
N GLU A 28 19.32 10.66 3.01
CA GLU A 28 17.96 11.18 3.20
C GLU A 28 16.89 10.25 2.58
N TYR A 29 15.83 9.97 3.36
CA TYR A 29 14.84 8.89 3.15
C TYR A 29 15.43 7.47 3.16
N ASP A 30 16.33 7.22 4.11
CA ASP A 30 17.18 6.02 4.20
C ASP A 30 16.46 4.78 4.77
N ASP A 31 15.12 4.80 4.78
CA ASP A 31 14.32 3.78 5.45
C ASP A 31 13.94 2.60 4.54
N GLY A 32 14.02 2.76 3.21
CA GLY A 32 13.78 1.69 2.24
C GLY A 32 12.48 1.84 1.48
N LEU A 33 11.68 0.77 1.42
CA LEU A 33 10.45 0.66 0.63
C LEU A 33 9.68 2.00 0.51
N ARG A 34 9.60 2.57 -0.70
CA ARG A 34 8.83 3.80 -0.96
C ARG A 34 7.59 3.51 -1.81
N ILE A 35 6.42 3.66 -1.20
CA ILE A 35 5.10 3.50 -1.84
C ILE A 35 4.61 4.88 -2.29
N LEU A 36 4.09 4.98 -3.52
CA LEU A 36 3.66 6.23 -4.15
C LEU A 36 2.15 6.23 -4.43
N ARG A 37 1.59 7.43 -4.68
CA ARG A 37 0.17 7.60 -5.00
C ARG A 37 -0.09 7.30 -6.48
N THR A 38 -1.27 6.76 -6.78
CA THR A 38 -1.69 6.45 -8.15
C THR A 38 -1.88 7.69 -9.03
N ILE A 39 -2.21 8.83 -8.41
CA ILE A 39 -2.39 10.14 -9.04
C ILE A 39 -1.78 11.17 -8.10
N GLU A 40 -1.06 12.14 -8.65
CA GLU A 40 -0.48 13.24 -7.87
C GLU A 40 -1.58 13.95 -7.06
N SER A 41 -1.32 14.16 -5.77
CA SER A 41 -2.20 14.79 -4.78
C SER A 41 -3.53 14.09 -4.45
N THR A 42 -4.13 13.36 -5.40
CA THR A 42 -5.52 12.85 -5.27
C THR A 42 -5.62 11.33 -5.28
N GLY A 43 -4.58 10.61 -5.70
CA GLY A 43 -4.59 9.16 -5.81
C GLY A 43 -4.50 8.43 -4.47
N GLY A 44 -4.88 7.16 -4.49
CA GLY A 44 -4.63 6.26 -3.36
C GLY A 44 -3.22 5.67 -3.41
N SER A 45 -2.80 5.06 -2.32
CA SER A 45 -1.53 4.33 -2.22
C SER A 45 -1.70 3.11 -1.32
N SER A 46 -1.10 1.97 -1.69
CA SER A 46 -1.25 0.74 -0.91
C SER A 46 -0.01 -0.15 -0.87
N ILE A 47 0.06 -0.95 0.20
CA ILE A 47 0.86 -2.17 0.31
C ILE A 47 -0.11 -3.34 0.40
N PHE A 48 0.03 -4.35 -0.46
CA PHE A 48 -0.79 -5.57 -0.43
C PHE A 48 0.02 -6.76 0.09
N LEU A 49 -0.61 -7.59 0.93
CA LEU A 49 -0.06 -8.83 1.49
C LEU A 49 -0.98 -10.00 1.13
N GLY A 50 -0.42 -11.15 0.78
CA GLY A 50 -1.22 -12.32 0.36
C GLY A 50 -1.75 -12.21 -1.08
N CYS A 51 -0.97 -11.63 -2.00
CA CYS A 51 -1.33 -11.50 -3.41
C CYS A 51 -1.44 -12.85 -4.14
N SER A 52 -2.26 -12.89 -5.19
CA SER A 52 -2.35 -14.03 -6.10
C SER A 52 -1.04 -14.20 -6.90
N ARG A 53 -0.68 -15.45 -7.21
CA ARG A 53 0.48 -15.77 -8.05
C ARG A 53 0.26 -15.40 -9.52
N THR A 54 -1.00 -15.35 -9.96
CA THR A 54 -1.36 -15.24 -11.38
C THR A 54 -2.26 -14.06 -11.70
N SER A 55 -2.86 -13.42 -10.68
CA SER A 55 -3.68 -12.21 -10.87
C SER A 55 -3.08 -11.03 -10.11
N THR A 56 -3.05 -9.88 -10.76
CA THR A 56 -2.71 -8.58 -10.18
C THR A 56 -3.92 -7.63 -10.15
N VAL A 57 -5.11 -8.15 -10.50
CA VAL A 57 -6.34 -7.38 -10.62
C VAL A 57 -7.50 -8.09 -9.92
N GLY A 58 -8.53 -7.31 -9.59
CA GLY A 58 -9.73 -7.80 -8.91
C GLY A 58 -9.51 -8.08 -7.43
N THR A 59 -10.58 -8.47 -6.76
CA THR A 59 -10.54 -8.90 -5.36
C THR A 59 -9.83 -10.24 -5.25
N ILE A 60 -8.85 -10.33 -4.36
CA ILE A 60 -8.13 -11.56 -4.05
C ILE A 60 -8.51 -11.97 -2.63
N ASP A 61 -9.06 -13.18 -2.49
CA ASP A 61 -9.47 -13.71 -1.19
C ASP A 61 -8.30 -13.71 -0.18
N ASN A 62 -8.59 -13.27 1.04
CA ASN A 62 -7.64 -13.19 2.15
C ASN A 62 -6.42 -12.28 1.88
N GLN A 63 -6.47 -11.42 0.86
CA GLN A 63 -5.45 -10.40 0.68
C GLN A 63 -5.65 -9.28 1.68
N TRP A 64 -4.60 -8.96 2.43
CA TRP A 64 -4.57 -7.83 3.35
C TRP A 64 -3.96 -6.62 2.67
N GLN A 65 -4.32 -5.43 3.14
CA GLN A 65 -3.67 -4.21 2.69
C GLN A 65 -3.46 -3.20 3.80
N ILE A 66 -2.47 -2.35 3.57
CA ILE A 66 -2.30 -1.05 4.22
C ILE A 66 -2.55 -0.02 3.13
N PHE A 67 -3.58 0.81 3.29
CA PHE A 67 -4.12 1.64 2.22
C PHE A 67 -4.44 3.05 2.69
N THR A 68 -4.09 4.02 1.86
CA THR A 68 -4.61 5.38 1.93
C THR A 68 -5.51 5.60 0.72
N PRO A 69 -6.80 5.91 0.92
CA PRO A 69 -7.72 6.07 -0.19
C PRO A 69 -7.46 7.35 -0.99
N PRO A 70 -7.87 7.37 -2.26
CA PRO A 70 -7.93 8.59 -3.06
C PRO A 70 -8.75 9.68 -2.34
N SER A 71 -8.44 10.95 -2.60
CA SER A 71 -9.19 12.07 -2.03
C SER A 71 -10.66 12.10 -2.47
N SER A 72 -11.01 11.39 -3.54
CA SER A 72 -12.38 11.26 -4.04
C SER A 72 -13.22 10.24 -3.28
N TYR A 73 -12.64 9.45 -2.37
CA TYR A 73 -13.40 8.53 -1.54
C TYR A 73 -14.20 9.32 -0.49
N SER A 74 -15.50 9.02 -0.40
CA SER A 74 -16.38 9.58 0.63
C SER A 74 -16.11 8.98 2.02
N ILE A 75 -15.49 7.80 2.07
CA ILE A 75 -15.20 7.05 3.29
C ILE A 75 -13.70 7.18 3.59
N ASN A 76 -13.40 7.68 4.80
CA ASN A 76 -12.05 7.96 5.30
C ASN A 76 -11.16 8.70 4.29
N PRO A 77 -11.60 9.86 3.74
CA PRO A 77 -10.78 10.61 2.80
C PRO A 77 -9.40 10.88 3.43
N LEU A 78 -8.35 10.39 2.77
CA LEU A 78 -6.95 10.52 3.22
C LEU A 78 -6.59 9.78 4.54
N GLY A 79 -7.48 8.95 5.09
CA GLY A 79 -7.23 8.16 6.30
C GLY A 79 -6.34 6.93 6.06
N LEU A 80 -5.73 6.40 7.12
CA LEU A 80 -5.03 5.11 7.07
C LEU A 80 -6.03 3.97 7.31
N ASN A 81 -6.06 2.98 6.42
CA ASN A 81 -6.84 1.76 6.56
C ASN A 81 -5.92 0.53 6.55
N ILE A 82 -6.10 -0.37 7.51
CA ILE A 82 -5.49 -1.71 7.51
C ILE A 82 -6.62 -2.74 7.62
N SER A 83 -6.88 -3.44 6.52
CA SER A 83 -8.02 -4.35 6.40
C SER A 83 -7.78 -5.41 5.31
N LEU A 84 -8.76 -6.31 5.15
CA LEU A 84 -8.84 -7.11 3.93
C LEU A 84 -9.11 -6.20 2.73
N SER A 85 -8.53 -6.50 1.57
CA SER A 85 -8.70 -5.65 0.39
C SER A 85 -10.15 -5.54 -0.08
N ALA A 86 -10.95 -6.58 0.17
CA ALA A 86 -12.39 -6.59 -0.08
C ALA A 86 -13.18 -5.61 0.81
N ASP A 87 -12.65 -5.25 1.99
CA ASP A 87 -13.35 -4.46 3.02
C ASP A 87 -12.92 -2.99 3.04
N GLN A 88 -12.12 -2.55 2.06
CA GLN A 88 -11.44 -1.24 2.09
C GLN A 88 -12.35 -0.01 2.14
N GLY A 89 -13.63 -0.19 1.82
CA GLY A 89 -14.68 0.84 1.89
C GLY A 89 -15.67 0.65 3.03
N ASP A 90 -15.50 -0.35 3.89
CA ASP A 90 -16.38 -0.61 5.03
C ASP A 90 -15.77 -0.04 6.32
N THR A 91 -16.40 0.96 6.93
CA THR A 91 -15.91 1.60 8.17
C THR A 91 -16.01 0.71 9.41
N ALA A 92 -16.74 -0.40 9.33
CA ALA A 92 -16.89 -1.36 10.41
C ALA A 92 -15.85 -2.50 10.37
N ARG A 93 -14.83 -2.41 9.50
CA ARG A 93 -13.85 -3.50 9.29
C ARG A 93 -12.40 -3.03 9.32
N GLY A 94 -11.57 -3.72 10.11
CA GLY A 94 -10.14 -3.44 10.22
C GLY A 94 -9.81 -2.26 11.13
N LEU A 95 -8.56 -1.79 11.05
CA LEU A 95 -8.06 -0.62 11.78
C LEU A 95 -8.15 0.61 10.87
N GLN A 96 -8.80 1.67 11.35
CA GLN A 96 -9.04 2.88 10.56
C GLN A 96 -8.81 4.15 11.37
N ASN A 97 -8.45 5.23 10.67
CA ASN A 97 -8.47 6.58 11.24
C ASN A 97 -9.71 7.34 10.73
N SER A 98 -10.31 8.16 11.58
CA SER A 98 -11.38 9.06 11.22
C SER A 98 -10.92 10.13 10.23
N ALA A 99 -11.87 10.73 9.51
CA ALA A 99 -11.59 11.76 8.51
C ALA A 99 -10.91 13.02 9.09
N ASP A 100 -11.14 13.32 10.37
CA ASP A 100 -10.51 14.43 11.08
C ASP A 100 -9.18 14.04 11.77
N GLY A 101 -8.78 12.78 11.69
CA GLY A 101 -7.55 12.26 12.25
C GLY A 101 -7.53 12.09 13.78
N ASN A 102 -8.65 12.30 14.46
CA ASN A 102 -8.72 12.32 15.93
C ASN A 102 -9.09 10.98 16.56
N THR A 103 -9.61 10.03 15.80
CA THR A 103 -10.17 8.78 16.34
C THR A 103 -9.68 7.58 15.55
N LEU A 104 -9.09 6.62 16.26
CA LEU A 104 -8.83 5.29 15.72
C LEU A 104 -10.02 4.38 16.00
N THR A 105 -10.40 3.56 15.02
CA THR A 105 -11.42 2.53 15.18
C THR A 105 -10.88 1.16 14.81
N PHE A 106 -11.31 0.12 15.53
CA PHE A 106 -11.08 -1.27 15.17
C PHE A 106 -12.41 -2.02 15.07
N ASN A 107 -12.73 -2.49 13.87
CA ASN A 107 -14.00 -3.17 13.56
C ASN A 107 -15.24 -2.38 14.03
N GLY A 108 -15.24 -1.06 13.79
CA GLY A 108 -16.33 -0.15 14.16
C GLY A 108 -16.34 0.29 15.63
N GLY A 109 -15.50 -0.28 16.49
CA GLY A 109 -15.31 0.19 17.87
C GLY A 109 -14.25 1.29 17.96
N THR A 110 -14.51 2.34 18.72
CA THR A 110 -13.53 3.40 19.02
C THR A 110 -12.45 2.92 20.00
N LEU A 111 -11.20 3.33 19.76
CA LEU A 111 -10.03 3.05 20.62
C LEU A 111 -9.58 4.31 21.38
#